data_AF-A0A8I1MMN4-F1
#
_entry.id   AF-A0A8I1MMN4-F1
#
_cell.length_a   1.000
_cell.length_b   1.000
_cell.length_c   1.000
_cell.angle_alpha   90.00
_cell.angle_beta   90.00
_cell.angle_gamma   90.00
#
_symmetry.space_group_name_H-M   'P 1'
#
loop_
_entity.id
_entity.type
_entity.pdbx_description
1 polymer ?
#
loop_
_entity_poly.entity_id
_entity_poly.type
_entity_poly.pdbx_seq_one_letter_code
_entity_poly.pdbx_strand_id
1 'polypeptide(L)' 'MELSEEHYERIEHCFPKHRGSLKYSNLKALNAILYIAENGAKWRKLPEKYGNWHTIYTRLRRWTRSGVLARAFEV' A
#
# COMPACT_ATOMS: atom_id res chain seq x y z
N MET A 1 -6.65 2.36 11.21
CA MET A 1 -7.04 3.25 10.09
C MET A 1 -7.07 2.45 8.78
N GLU A 2 -8.18 2.50 8.04
CA GLU A 2 -8.26 1.98 6.66
C GLU A 2 -8.67 3.13 5.74
N LEU A 3 -7.92 3.31 4.66
CA LEU A 3 -8.20 4.30 3.61
C LEU A 3 -9.41 3.80 2.80
N SER A 4 -10.42 4.65 2.64
CA SER A 4 -11.54 4.39 1.74
C SER A 4 -11.14 4.57 0.28
N GLU A 5 -11.95 4.05 -0.64
CA GLU A 5 -11.74 4.23 -2.08
C GLU A 5 -11.74 5.72 -2.45
N GLU A 6 -12.69 6.50 -1.91
CA GLU A 6 -12.79 7.96 -2.16
C GLU A 6 -11.52 8.72 -1.77
N HIS A 7 -10.91 8.38 -0.63
CA HIS A 7 -9.64 9.00 -0.24
C HIS A 7 -8.49 8.56 -1.15
N TYR A 8 -8.51 7.30 -1.57
CA TYR A 8 -7.50 6.74 -2.47
C TYR A 8 -7.57 7.38 -3.86
N GLU A 9 -8.76 7.67 -4.40
CA GLU A 9 -8.94 8.31 -5.70
C GLU A 9 -8.17 9.63 -5.81
N ARG A 10 -8.10 10.42 -4.72
CA ARG A 10 -7.35 11.69 -4.68
C ARG A 10 -5.86 11.49 -4.94
N ILE A 11 -5.28 10.38 -4.48
CA ILE A 11 -3.85 10.08 -4.59
C ILE A 11 -3.53 9.02 -5.65
N GLU A 12 -4.54 8.41 -6.28
CA GLU A 12 -4.38 7.27 -7.19
C GLU A 12 -3.37 7.59 -8.32
N HIS A 13 -3.42 8.80 -8.85
CA HIS A 13 -2.56 9.28 -9.93
C HIS A 13 -1.05 9.25 -9.59
N CYS A 14 -0.69 9.21 -8.30
CA CYS A 14 0.70 9.08 -7.85
C CYS A 14 1.23 7.65 -7.96
N PHE A 15 0.34 6.65 -8.03
CA PHE A 15 0.68 5.23 -8.03
C PHE A 15 0.87 4.69 -9.45
N PRO A 16 1.76 3.70 -9.63
CA PRO A 16 1.94 3.08 -10.94
C PRO A 16 0.66 2.37 -11.37
N LYS A 17 0.22 2.62 -12.61
CA LYS A 17 -0.82 1.84 -13.27
C LYS A 17 -0.32 0.40 -13.47
N HIS A 18 -1.12 -0.57 -13.05
CA HIS A 18 -0.75 -1.98 -13.15
C HIS A 18 -0.84 -2.47 -14.60
N ARG A 19 0.19 -3.20 -15.06
CA ARG A 19 0.12 -4.02 -16.27
C ARG A 19 -0.13 -5.48 -15.84
N GLY A 20 -1.32 -6.00 -16.13
CA GLY A 20 -1.73 -7.37 -15.82
C GLY A 20 -2.54 -7.54 -14.54
N SER A 21 -2.97 -8.78 -14.27
CA SER A 21 -3.77 -9.14 -13.09
C SER A 21 -2.88 -9.30 -11.86
N LEU A 22 -2.80 -8.26 -11.02
CA LEU A 22 -2.20 -8.38 -9.70
C LEU A 22 -3.22 -8.91 -8.70
N LYS A 23 -2.76 -9.81 -7.82
CA LYS A 23 -3.57 -10.36 -6.72
C LYS A 23 -4.07 -9.29 -5.72
N TYR A 24 -3.47 -8.09 -5.70
CA TYR A 24 -3.79 -7.03 -4.75
C TYR A 24 -3.81 -5.66 -5.44
N SER A 25 -4.90 -4.90 -5.27
CA SER A 25 -4.97 -3.49 -5.69
C SER A 25 -3.95 -2.61 -4.95
N ASN A 26 -3.67 -1.41 -5.48
CA ASN A 26 -2.86 -0.41 -4.79
C ASN A 26 -3.47 -0.04 -3.43
N LEU A 27 -4.79 0.24 -3.38
CA LEU A 27 -5.50 0.53 -2.14
C LEU A 27 -5.32 -0.56 -1.08
N LYS A 28 -5.52 -1.84 -1.46
CA LYS A 28 -5.36 -2.95 -0.52
C LYS A 28 -3.94 -3.04 0.04
N ALA A 29 -2.93 -2.78 -0.79
CA ALA A 29 -1.55 -2.76 -0.31
C ALA A 29 -1.25 -1.53 0.57
N LEU A 30 -1.84 -0.38 0.26
CA LEU A 30 -1.68 0.82 1.07
C LEU A 30 -2.31 0.63 2.45
N ASN A 31 -3.52 0.07 2.53
CA ASN A 31 -4.17 -0.27 3.80
C ASN A 31 -3.37 -1.27 4.63
N ALA A 32 -2.73 -2.25 3.99
CA ALA A 32 -1.83 -3.18 4.66
C ALA A 32 -0.58 -2.49 5.25
N ILE A 33 -0.01 -1.53 4.52
CA ILE A 33 1.13 -0.73 4.98
C ILE A 33 0.72 0.16 6.15
N LEU A 34 -0.43 0.84 6.05
CA LEU A 34 -0.97 1.68 7.12
C LEU A 34 -1.22 0.89 8.40
N TYR A 35 -1.78 -0.32 8.29
CA TYR A 35 -1.95 -1.21 9.42
C TYR A 35 -0.63 -1.49 10.16
N ILE A 36 0.44 -1.82 9.42
CA ILE A 36 1.76 -2.06 10.01
C ILE A 36 2.31 -0.78 10.67
N ALA A 37 2.17 0.37 10.02
CA ALA A 37 2.65 1.65 10.53
C ALA A 37 1.92 2.07 11.83
N GLU A 38 0.61 1.88 11.89
CA GLU A 38 -0.23 2.23 13.04
C GLU A 38 -0.02 1.29 14.24
N ASN A 39 0.12 -0.02 13.98
CA ASN A 39 0.14 -1.03 15.04
C ASN A 39 1.57 -1.45 15.45
N GLY A 40 2.60 -0.98 14.74
CA GLY A 40 3.99 -1.39 14.97
C GLY A 40 4.23 -2.90 14.81
N ALA A 41 3.35 -3.60 14.10
CA ALA A 41 3.39 -5.05 14.00
C ALA A 41 4.59 -5.52 13.15
N LYS A 42 5.17 -6.68 13.52
CA LYS A 42 6.15 -7.35 12.66
C LYS A 42 5.48 -7.71 11.34
N TRP A 43 6.17 -7.52 10.21
CA TRP A 43 5.65 -7.85 8.87
C TRP A 43 5.06 -9.27 8.79
N ARG A 44 5.70 -10.27 9.39
CA ARG A 44 5.21 -11.66 9.42
C ARG A 44 3.91 -11.87 10.19
N LYS A 45 3.48 -10.89 10.98
CA LYS A 45 2.22 -10.89 11.73
C LYS A 45 1.12 -10.08 11.03
N LEU A 46 1.34 -9.64 9.78
CA LEU A 46 0.31 -9.00 8.98
C LEU A 46 -0.93 -9.92 8.90
N PRO A 47 -2.13 -9.44 9.25
CA PRO A 47 -3.35 -10.21 9.12
C PRO A 47 -3.58 -10.70 7.69
N GLU A 48 -4.04 -11.95 7.55
CA GLU A 48 -4.23 -12.59 6.25
C GLU A 48 -5.20 -11.84 5.33
N LYS A 49 -6.17 -11.09 5.90
CA LYS A 49 -7.09 -10.23 5.14
C LYS A 49 -6.37 -9.24 4.20
N TYR A 50 -5.19 -8.78 4.59
CA TYR A 50 -4.36 -7.88 3.79
C TYR A 50 -3.50 -8.60 2.74
N GLY A 51 -3.36 -9.91 2.85
CA GLY A 51 -2.63 -10.76 1.92
C GLY A 51 -1.23 -11.13 2.38
N ASN A 52 -0.40 -11.58 1.43
CA ASN A 52 0.94 -12.05 1.73
C ASN A 52 1.87 -10.89 2.13
N TRP A 53 2.38 -10.93 3.36
CA TRP A 53 3.26 -9.88 3.91
C TRP A 53 4.47 -9.55 3.03
N HIS A 54 5.06 -10.55 2.37
CA HIS A 54 6.25 -10.35 1.54
C HIS A 54 5.93 -9.53 0.29
N THR A 55 4.75 -9.76 -0.29
CA THR A 55 4.26 -8.95 -1.42
C THR A 55 4.03 -7.51 -1.02
N ILE A 56 3.40 -7.27 0.14
CA ILE A 56 3.14 -5.92 0.66
C ILE A 56 4.46 -5.20 0.96
N TYR A 57 5.37 -5.85 1.68
CA TYR A 57 6.69 -5.31 1.99
C TYR A 57 7.47 -4.94 0.72
N THR A 58 7.47 -5.82 -0.28
CA THR A 58 8.15 -5.57 -1.55
C THR A 58 7.58 -4.35 -2.28
N ARG A 59 6.25 -4.17 -2.25
CA ARG A 59 5.58 -2.98 -2.82
C ARG A 59 5.96 -1.71 -2.06
N LEU A 60 5.89 -1.72 -0.73
CA LEU A 60 6.33 -0.59 0.09
C LEU A 60 7.76 -0.19 -0.28
N ARG A 61 8.69 -1.14 -0.28
CA ARG A 61 10.09 -0.88 -0.62
C ARG A 61 10.26 -0.29 -2.02
N ARG A 62 9.49 -0.75 -3.01
CA ARG A 62 9.53 -0.19 -4.37
C ARG A 62 8.97 1.23 -4.40
N TRP A 63 7.83 1.47 -3.77
CA TRP A 63 7.17 2.78 -3.76
C TRP A 63 7.96 3.85 -3.02
N THR A 64 8.59 3.50 -1.89
CA THR A 64 9.50 4.41 -1.19
C THR A 64 10.69 4.77 -2.08
N ARG A 65 11.31 3.78 -2.74
CA ARG A 65 12.46 4.03 -3.63
C ARG A 65 12.11 4.84 -4.88
N SER A 66 10.88 4.74 -5.39
CA SER A 66 10.42 5.49 -6.56
C SER A 66 9.70 6.81 -6.22
N GLY A 67 9.69 7.19 -4.94
CA GLY A 67 9.05 8.43 -4.46
C GLY A 67 7.52 8.44 -4.59
N VAL A 68 6.87 7.30 -4.84
CA VAL A 68 5.41 7.20 -4.97
C VAL A 68 4.73 7.67 -3.70
N LEU A 69 5.22 7.23 -2.54
CA LEU A 69 4.64 7.62 -1.26
C LEU A 69 4.89 9.10 -0.97
N ALA A 70 6.09 9.61 -1.25
CA ALA A 70 6.40 11.03 -1.04
C ALA A 70 5.43 11.93 -1.83
N ARG A 71 5.23 11.66 -3.12
CA ARG A 71 4.25 12.40 -3.93
C ARG A 71 2.83 12.30 -3.39
N ALA A 72 2.42 11.11 -2.94
CA ALA A 72 1.08 10.91 -2.38
C ALA A 72 0.86 11.68 -1.06
N PHE A 73 1.92 12.01 -0.30
CA PHE A 73 1.83 12.84 0.91
C PHE A 73 1.79 14.34 0.62
N GLU A 74 2.11 14.76 -0.60
CA GLU A 74 2.15 16.17 -1.03
C GLU A 74 0.84 16.62 -1.71
N VAL A 75 -0.15 15.73 -1.83
CA VAL A 75 -1.49 15.98 -2.40
C VAL A 75 -2.45 16.44 -1.31
#